data_AF-A0A3M8FPC4-F1
#
_entry.id   AF-A0A3M8FPC4-F1
#
_cell.length_a   1.000
_cell.length_b   1.000
_cell.length_c   1.000
_cell.angle_alpha   90.00
_cell.angle_beta   90.00
_cell.angle_gamma   90.00
#
_symmetry.space_group_name_H-M   'P 1'
#
loop_
_entity.id
_entity.type
_entity.pdbx_description
1 polymer ?
#
loop_
_entity_poly.entity_id
_entity_poly.type
_entity_poly.pdbx_seq_one_letter_code
_entity_poly.pdbx_strand_id
1 'polypeptide(L)'
;MITEINKAWSWKGFNATEIIRTNDFGNVVFKTDKNEYWRICPEEISCEKVAESEIEFNLLSTNSEFIEDWEMTNLVAKSLLMIF
;
A
#
# COMPACT_ATOMS: atom_id res chain seq x y z
N MET A 1 -0.99 -3.36 14.96
CA MET A 1 -1.32 -3.05 13.56
C MET A 1 -1.57 -4.31 12.74
N ILE A 2 -0.61 -5.24 12.63
CA ILE A 2 -0.81 -6.54 11.93
C ILE A 2 -2.03 -7.32 12.43
N THR A 3 -2.23 -7.41 13.75
CA THR A 3 -3.40 -8.09 14.34
C THR A 3 -4.73 -7.48 13.87
N GLU A 4 -4.78 -6.16 13.70
CA GLU A 4 -5.99 -5.46 13.25
C GLU A 4 -6.21 -5.66 11.75
N ILE A 5 -5.12 -5.65 10.95
CA ILE A 5 -5.16 -6.00 9.52
C ILE A 5 -5.69 -7.42 9.34
N ASN A 6 -5.18 -8.39 10.09
CA ASN A 6 -5.62 -9.78 10.00
C ASN A 6 -7.07 -9.95 10.48
N LYS A 7 -7.51 -9.22 11.52
CA LYS A 7 -8.93 -9.25 11.92
C LYS A 7 -9.84 -8.67 10.84
N ALA A 8 -9.44 -7.58 10.18
CA ALA A 8 -10.27 -6.87 9.22
C ALA A 8 -10.23 -7.48 7.81
N TRP A 9 -9.12 -8.08 7.39
CA TRP A 9 -8.84 -8.45 6.00
C TRP A 9 -8.44 -9.92 5.76
N SER A 10 -8.28 -10.75 6.80
CA SER A 10 -7.92 -12.19 6.62
C SER A 10 -8.90 -12.98 5.75
N TRP A 11 -10.14 -12.52 5.61
CA TRP A 11 -11.14 -13.10 4.70
C TRP A 11 -10.74 -13.07 3.23
N LYS A 12 -9.74 -12.25 2.84
CA LYS A 12 -9.15 -12.24 1.49
C LYS A 12 -8.22 -13.44 1.22
N GLY A 13 -7.91 -14.27 2.22
CA GLY A 13 -7.08 -15.47 2.04
C GLY A 13 -5.57 -15.22 2.14
N PHE A 14 -5.17 -14.17 2.85
CA PHE A 14 -3.79 -13.90 3.24
C PHE A 14 -3.68 -13.70 4.75
N ASN A 15 -2.47 -13.90 5.29
CA ASN A 15 -2.14 -13.51 6.66
C ASN A 15 -0.96 -12.54 6.65
N ALA A 16 -1.16 -11.32 7.11
CA ALA A 16 -0.11 -10.32 7.23
C ALA A 16 0.92 -10.77 8.27
N THR A 17 2.19 -10.77 7.88
CA THR A 17 3.34 -11.22 8.68
C THR A 17 4.25 -10.07 9.07
N GLU A 18 4.42 -9.09 8.18
CA GLU A 18 5.34 -7.96 8.38
C GLU A 18 4.81 -6.70 7.72
N ILE A 19 4.99 -5.54 8.35
CA ILE A 19 4.66 -4.24 7.74
C ILE A 19 5.92 -3.71 7.08
N ILE A 20 5.83 -3.45 5.78
CA ILE A 20 6.96 -3.02 4.96
C ILE A 20 7.06 -1.50 4.98
N ARG A 21 5.94 -0.80 4.80
CA ARG A 21 5.86 0.66 4.83
C ARG A 21 4.49 1.16 5.28
N THR A 22 4.48 2.37 5.82
CA THR A 22 3.28 3.16 6.11
C THR A 22 3.53 4.62 5.71
N ASN A 23 2.53 5.32 5.21
CA ASN A 23 2.60 6.76 4.96
C ASN A 23 1.72 7.57 5.95
N ASP A 24 1.84 8.90 5.95
CA ASP A 24 1.07 9.79 6.83
C ASP A 24 -0.45 9.79 6.56
N PHE A 25 -0.87 9.30 5.38
CA PHE A 25 -2.29 9.10 5.03
C PHE A 25 -2.87 7.79 5.60
N GLY A 26 -2.03 6.94 6.19
CA GLY A 26 -2.43 5.65 6.75
C GLY A 26 -2.51 4.52 5.72
N ASN A 27 -1.98 4.71 4.51
CA ASN A 27 -1.77 3.60 3.58
C ASN A 27 -0.71 2.66 4.16
N VAL A 28 -0.94 1.36 4.04
CA VAL A 28 -0.05 0.33 4.60
C VAL A 28 0.34 -0.66 3.53
N VAL A 29 1.65 -0.85 3.31
CA VAL A 29 2.17 -2.01 2.61
C VAL A 29 2.61 -3.04 3.64
N PHE A 30 2.12 -4.25 3.49
CA PHE A 30 2.53 -5.38 4.32
C PHE A 30 2.83 -6.60 3.46
N LYS A 31 3.63 -7.49 4.03
CA LYS A 31 3.99 -8.77 3.48
C LYS A 31 3.13 -9.86 4.11
N THR A 32 2.84 -10.90 3.33
CA THR A 32 2.04 -12.05 3.77
C THR A 32 2.90 -13.28 4.02
N ASP A 33 2.29 -14.32 4.59
CA ASP A 33 2.91 -15.64 4.77
C ASP A 33 3.34 -16.30 3.45
N LYS A 34 2.78 -15.84 2.32
CA LYS A 34 3.09 -16.32 0.97
C LYS A 34 4.24 -15.55 0.31
N ASN A 35 4.92 -14.65 1.02
CA ASN A 35 5.88 -13.69 0.47
C ASN A 35 5.27 -12.72 -0.57
N GLU A 36 3.94 -12.56 -0.57
CA GLU A 36 3.28 -11.55 -1.40
C GLU A 36 3.22 -10.20 -0.66
N TYR A 37 3.13 -9.12 -1.43
CA TYR A 37 3.04 -7.75 -0.93
C TYR A 37 1.67 -7.20 -1.26
N TRP A 38 1.03 -6.65 -0.24
CA TRP A 38 -0.33 -6.14 -0.30
C TRP A 38 -0.36 -4.71 0.20
N ARG A 39 -1.22 -3.90 -0.41
CA ARG A 39 -1.50 -2.51 -0.09
C ARG A 39 -2.91 -2.41 0.51
N ILE A 40 -3.04 -1.63 1.57
CA ILE A 40 -4.33 -1.16 2.08
C ILE A 40 -4.39 0.35 1.91
N CYS A 41 -5.45 0.83 1.27
CA CYS A 41 -5.85 2.23 1.26
C CYS A 41 -7.12 2.40 2.11
N PRO A 42 -7.03 3.00 3.30
CA PRO A 42 -8.20 3.24 4.14
C PRO A 42 -9.23 4.16 3.47
N GLU A 43 -8.78 5.16 2.71
CA GLU A 43 -9.64 6.14 2.03
C GLU A 43 -10.58 5.49 1.00
N GLU A 44 -10.06 4.53 0.24
CA GLU A 44 -10.81 3.80 -0.77
C GLU A 44 -11.44 2.50 -0.24
N ILE A 45 -11.17 2.16 1.03
CA ILE A 45 -11.55 0.89 1.66
C ILE A 45 -11.11 -0.28 0.76
N SER A 46 -9.89 -0.18 0.23
CA SER A 46 -9.33 -1.15 -0.71
C SER A 46 -8.18 -1.91 -0.08
N CYS A 47 -8.08 -3.19 -0.47
CA CYS A 47 -6.96 -4.04 -0.14
C CYS A 47 -6.63 -4.93 -1.34
N GLU A 48 -5.45 -4.71 -1.91
CA GLU A 48 -5.04 -5.29 -3.17
C GLU A 48 -3.60 -5.79 -3.13
N LYS A 49 -3.33 -6.83 -3.92
CA LYS A 49 -2.00 -7.38 -4.09
C LYS A 49 -1.23 -6.49 -5.06
N VAL A 50 -0.11 -5.94 -4.60
CA VAL A 50 0.77 -5.08 -5.41
C VAL A 50 1.95 -5.84 -5.99
N ALA A 51 2.43 -6.90 -5.33
CA ALA A 51 3.49 -7.75 -5.86
C ALA A 51 3.40 -9.19 -5.34
N GLU A 52 3.84 -10.14 -6.14
CA GLU A 52 3.89 -11.57 -5.76
C GLU A 52 5.23 -12.00 -5.19
N SER A 53 6.26 -11.15 -5.31
CA SER A 53 7.62 -11.43 -4.86
C SER A 53 8.35 -10.15 -4.48
N GLU A 54 9.39 -10.29 -3.67
CA GLU A 54 10.27 -9.19 -3.26
C GLU A 54 10.93 -8.50 -4.45
N ILE A 55 11.26 -9.25 -5.51
CA ILE A 55 11.87 -8.71 -6.73
C ILE A 55 10.89 -7.76 -7.42
N GLU A 56 9.64 -8.19 -7.59
CA GLU A 56 8.57 -7.37 -8.17
C GLU A 56 8.28 -6.15 -7.30
N PHE A 57 8.24 -6.33 -5.98
CA PHE A 57 8.03 -5.24 -5.04
C PHE A 57 9.17 -4.21 -5.07
N ASN A 58 10.42 -4.65 -5.20
CA ASN A 58 11.57 -3.77 -5.34
C ASN A 58 11.55 -3.00 -6.65
N LEU A 59 11.16 -3.64 -7.76
CA LEU A 59 10.98 -2.97 -9.04
C LEU A 59 9.86 -1.92 -8.97
N LEU A 60 8.72 -2.25 -8.36
CA LEU A 60 7.63 -1.30 -8.10
C LEU A 60 8.04 -0.16 -7.18
N SER A 61 8.85 -0.45 -6.16
CA SER A 61 9.42 0.54 -5.25
C SER A 61 10.42 1.49 -5.90
N THR A 62 10.90 1.17 -7.11
CA THR A 62 11.72 2.06 -7.95
C THR A 62 10.93 2.74 -9.06
N ASN A 63 9.65 2.38 -9.24
CA ASN A 63 8.80 2.98 -10.25
C ASN A 63 8.18 4.29 -9.71
N SER A 64 8.61 5.41 -10.27
CA SER A 64 8.14 6.75 -9.88
C SER A 64 6.62 6.91 -9.95
N GLU A 65 5.94 6.27 -10.92
CA GLU A 65 4.49 6.36 -11.06
C GLU A 65 3.76 5.67 -9.88
N PHE A 66 4.28 4.52 -9.44
CA PHE A 66 3.76 3.82 -8.27
C PHE A 66 4.03 4.60 -6.98
N ILE A 67 5.19 5.25 -6.86
CA ILE A 67 5.52 6.09 -5.70
C ILE A 67 4.60 7.32 -5.65
N GLU A 68 4.35 7.97 -6.78
CA GLU A 68 3.47 9.14 -6.86
C GLU A 68 2.00 8.79 -6.54
N ASP A 69 1.52 7.64 -6.98
CA ASP A 69 0.19 7.12 -6.62
C ASP A 69 0.12 6.70 -5.14
N TRP A 70 1.17 6.02 -4.66
CA TRP A 70 1.29 5.52 -3.29
C TRP A 70 1.32 6.63 -2.23
N GLU A 71 2.10 7.68 -2.49
CA GLU A 71 2.20 8.87 -1.62
C GLU A 71 0.98 9.79 -1.77
N MET A 72 0.00 9.45 -2.63
CA MET A 72 -1.10 10.33 -3.01
C MET A 72 -0.62 11.72 -3.50
N THR A 73 0.57 11.79 -4.12
CA THR A 73 1.16 13.04 -4.61
C THR A 73 0.27 13.69 -5.68
N ASN A 74 -0.54 12.90 -6.38
CA ASN A 74 -1.49 13.40 -7.38
C ASN A 74 -2.64 14.23 -6.78
N LEU A 75 -2.97 14.07 -5.49
CA LEU A 75 -3.92 14.94 -4.79
C LEU A 75 -3.23 16.21 -4.24
N VAL A 76 -1.98 16.10 -3.78
CA VAL A 76 -1.22 17.27 -3.29
C VAL A 76 -0.88 18.22 -4.44
N ALA A 77 -0.49 17.70 -5.61
CA ALA A 77 -0.15 18.51 -6.78
C ALA A 77 -1.37 19.24 -7.39
N LYS A 78 -2.55 18.61 -7.41
CA LYS A 78 -3.78 19.27 -7.87
C LYS A 78 -4.33 20.30 -6.88
N SER A 79 -4.02 20.16 -5.59
CA SER A 79 -4.37 21.15 -4.56
C SER A 79 -3.57 22.45 -4.69
N LEU A 80 -2.32 22.38 -5.16
CA LEU A 80 -1.45 23.54 -5.37
C LEU A 80 -1.69 24.29 -6.69
N LEU A 81 -2.36 23.66 -7.66
CA LEU A 81 -2.68 24.26 -8.97
C LEU A 81 -4.01 25.05 -9.00
N MET A 82 -4.76 25.09 -7.90
CA MET A 82 -5.99 25.89 -7.78
C MET A 82 -5.77 27.25 -7.07
N ILE A 83 -4.52 27.64 -6.79
CA ILE A 83 -4.18 28.93 -6.13
C ILE A 83 -3.29 29.84 -7.00
N PHE A 84 -3.37 29.73 -8.33
CA PHE A 84 -2.77 30.70 -9.25
C PHE A 84 -3.74 31.10 -10.36
#